data_AF-A0A1X3G770-F1
#
_entry.id   AF-A0A1X3G770-F1
#
_cell.length_a   1.000
_cell.length_b   1.000
_cell.length_c   1.000
_cell.angle_alpha   90.00
_cell.angle_beta   90.00
_cell.angle_gamma   90.00
#
_symmetry.space_group_name_H-M   'P 1'
#
loop_
_entity.id
_entity.type
_entity.pdbx_description
1 polymer ?
#
loop_
_entity_poly.entity_id
_entity_poly.type
_entity_poly.pdbx_seq_one_letter_code
_entity_poly.pdbx_strand_id
1 'polypeptide(L)'
;MPPSESTTTSEEEISDSKLFELVVAADEEALAEGLSPKQRGTATVLKVMKKLGHVFVMTGSGMSPAGERVLAMHRSLYRGSDLAVGGIHGGIFMFRDVFARIYIPFGYGRMSVNPFELTNFSQAQLRWLASRPQDLAAFHDQFIDIFDFAGTLGRLGNYKMPAKETQELLQLASFQLQAAAAALSVAFDFRGAIQSCLIGAELSLKAGLAAHGVEEKERRKHSHDLASAATAFSKGSQTFDLDRVLRTTQRLPQYVENRYSPEQPDRMAVGHIVMGAQYIAGEVARQLGEFSIRSAMTPTVERVYP
;
A
#
# COMPACT_ATOMS: atom_id res chain seq x y z
N MET A 1 -19.46 33.27 -59.74
CA MET A 1 -19.88 33.43 -58.33
C MET A 1 -18.77 32.83 -57.47
N PRO A 2 -18.25 33.56 -56.48
CA PRO A 2 -17.21 33.08 -55.58
C PRO A 2 -17.78 32.09 -54.55
N PRO A 3 -16.92 31.34 -53.83
CA PRO A 3 -17.32 30.18 -53.04
C PRO A 3 -17.98 30.58 -51.72
N SER A 4 -18.86 29.70 -51.24
CA SER A 4 -19.46 29.74 -49.92
C SER A 4 -18.39 29.66 -48.84
N GLU A 5 -18.34 30.69 -47.99
CA GLU A 5 -17.59 30.68 -46.74
C GLU A 5 -18.05 29.50 -45.87
N SER A 6 -17.18 28.50 -45.73
CA SER A 6 -17.26 27.57 -44.61
C SER A 6 -16.84 28.35 -43.37
N THR A 7 -17.81 28.73 -42.54
CA THR A 7 -17.57 29.19 -41.17
C THR A 7 -17.00 28.05 -40.35
N THR A 8 -15.68 27.87 -40.42
CA THR A 8 -14.90 27.24 -39.36
C THR A 8 -15.09 28.09 -38.12
N THR A 9 -15.91 27.62 -37.17
CA THR A 9 -15.85 28.07 -35.78
C THR A 9 -14.41 27.90 -35.31
N SER A 10 -13.68 29.00 -35.26
CA SER A 10 -12.42 29.09 -34.54
C SER A 10 -12.71 28.74 -33.08
N GLU A 11 -12.22 27.60 -32.61
CA GLU A 11 -12.07 27.35 -31.18
C GLU A 11 -11.21 28.51 -30.64
N GLU A 12 -11.84 29.50 -29.99
CA GLU A 12 -11.10 30.50 -29.22
C GLU A 12 -10.26 29.73 -28.19
N GLU A 13 -8.95 29.71 -28.41
CA GLU A 13 -8.01 29.00 -27.56
C GLU A 13 -8.04 29.64 -26.17
N ILE A 14 -8.76 29.01 -25.24
CA ILE A 14 -8.95 29.54 -23.88
C ILE A 14 -7.58 29.85 -23.25
N SER A 15 -7.45 31.04 -22.66
CA SER A 15 -6.21 31.46 -22.01
C SER A 15 -5.92 30.62 -20.76
N ASP A 16 -4.65 30.43 -20.41
CA ASP A 16 -4.26 29.64 -19.23
C ASP A 16 -4.85 30.20 -17.93
N SER A 17 -4.93 31.54 -17.80
CA SER A 17 -5.54 32.17 -16.61
C SER A 17 -7.02 31.85 -16.52
N LYS A 18 -7.76 31.88 -17.64
CA LYS A 18 -9.18 31.58 -17.63
C LYS A 18 -9.45 30.11 -17.39
N LEU A 19 -8.62 29.25 -17.97
CA LEU A 19 -8.65 27.82 -17.71
C LEU A 19 -8.37 27.51 -16.24
N PHE A 20 -7.42 28.21 -15.62
CA PHE A 20 -7.07 28.05 -14.21
C PHE A 20 -8.24 28.39 -13.29
N GLU A 21 -8.91 29.51 -13.51
CA GLU A 21 -10.13 29.87 -12.77
C GLU A 21 -11.22 28.80 -12.89
N LEU A 22 -11.44 28.27 -14.10
CA LEU A 22 -12.45 27.22 -14.33
C LEU A 22 -12.09 25.92 -13.63
N VAL A 23 -10.80 25.54 -13.63
CA VAL A 23 -10.29 24.35 -12.96
C VAL A 23 -10.44 24.48 -11.44
N VAL A 24 -10.09 25.63 -10.85
CA VAL A 24 -10.24 25.88 -9.42
C VAL A 24 -11.71 25.84 -9.02
N ALA A 25 -12.60 26.53 -9.73
CA ALA A 25 -14.03 26.53 -9.42
C ALA A 25 -14.64 25.12 -9.51
N ALA A 26 -14.26 24.33 -10.53
CA ALA A 26 -14.73 22.96 -10.67
C ALA A 26 -14.19 22.01 -9.57
N ASP A 27 -12.96 22.25 -9.10
CA ASP A 27 -12.37 21.51 -7.98
C ASP A 27 -13.03 21.87 -6.64
N GLU A 28 -13.39 23.15 -6.41
CA GLU A 28 -14.17 23.57 -5.24
C GLU A 28 -15.57 22.94 -5.22
N GLU A 29 -16.26 22.88 -6.36
CA GLU A 29 -17.53 22.17 -6.48
C GLU A 29 -17.36 20.68 -6.14
N ALA A 30 -16.31 20.04 -6.63
CA ALA A 30 -16.02 18.63 -6.33
C ALA A 30 -15.64 18.41 -4.84
N LEU A 31 -14.97 19.38 -4.20
CA LEU A 31 -14.71 19.37 -2.77
C LEU A 31 -16.00 19.48 -1.95
N ALA A 32 -16.93 20.36 -2.35
CA ALA A 32 -18.23 20.50 -1.71
C ALA A 32 -19.10 19.22 -1.82
N GLU A 33 -18.92 18.45 -2.89
CA GLU A 33 -19.53 17.11 -3.06
C GLU A 33 -18.85 16.01 -2.21
N GLY A 34 -17.82 16.35 -1.43
CA GLY A 34 -17.12 15.41 -0.55
C GLY A 34 -16.09 14.52 -1.26
N LEU A 35 -15.75 14.82 -2.52
CA LEU A 35 -14.76 14.04 -3.26
C LEU A 35 -13.34 14.32 -2.73
N SER A 36 -12.58 13.26 -2.47
CA SER A 36 -11.17 13.36 -2.10
C SER A 36 -10.30 13.88 -3.26
N PRO A 37 -9.11 14.46 -3.02
CA PRO A 37 -8.24 14.99 -4.08
C PRO A 37 -8.01 14.02 -5.26
N LYS A 38 -7.92 12.72 -4.97
CA LYS A 38 -7.72 11.64 -5.95
C LYS A 38 -8.93 11.44 -6.88
N GLN A 39 -10.14 11.61 -6.34
CA GLN A 39 -11.39 11.49 -7.07
C GLN A 39 -11.70 12.77 -7.86
N ARG A 40 -11.22 13.93 -7.37
CA ARG A 40 -11.48 15.23 -7.99
C ARG A 40 -10.90 15.35 -9.38
N GLY A 41 -9.76 14.74 -9.71
CA GLY A 41 -9.15 14.88 -11.04
C GLY A 41 -10.09 14.54 -12.20
N THR A 42 -10.78 13.40 -12.14
CA THR A 42 -11.76 13.02 -13.17
C THR A 42 -13.00 13.91 -13.14
N ALA A 43 -13.51 14.23 -11.94
CA ALA A 43 -14.69 15.08 -11.77
C ALA A 43 -14.46 16.50 -12.31
N THR A 44 -13.31 17.10 -12.00
CA THR A 44 -12.89 18.42 -12.47
C THR A 44 -12.77 18.44 -13.99
N VAL A 45 -12.13 17.44 -14.60
CA VAL A 45 -12.06 17.34 -16.08
C VAL A 45 -13.45 17.30 -16.70
N LEU A 46 -14.35 16.45 -16.18
CA LEU A 46 -15.72 16.34 -16.70
C LEU A 46 -16.49 17.67 -16.59
N LYS A 47 -16.40 18.35 -15.45
CA LYS A 47 -17.09 19.62 -15.19
C LYS A 47 -16.57 20.74 -16.10
N VAL A 48 -15.26 20.90 -16.23
CA VAL A 48 -14.65 21.93 -17.07
C VAL A 48 -14.94 21.66 -18.55
N MET A 49 -14.77 20.43 -19.02
CA MET A 49 -15.06 20.07 -20.41
C MET A 49 -16.53 20.27 -20.78
N LYS A 50 -17.45 19.97 -19.87
CA LYS A 50 -18.89 20.27 -20.03
C LYS A 50 -19.16 21.77 -20.12
N LYS A 51 -18.51 22.58 -19.27
CA LYS A 51 -18.63 24.06 -19.31
C LYS A 51 -18.08 24.65 -20.62
N LEU A 52 -17.08 24.01 -21.22
CA LEU A 52 -16.51 24.38 -22.53
C LEU A 52 -17.32 23.83 -23.73
N GLY A 53 -18.44 23.15 -23.50
CA GLY A 53 -19.30 22.64 -24.57
C GLY A 53 -18.81 21.35 -25.24
N HIS A 54 -17.80 20.69 -24.69
CA HIS A 54 -17.29 19.43 -25.23
C HIS A 54 -18.05 18.21 -24.66
N VAL A 55 -18.39 17.25 -25.53
CA VAL A 55 -18.91 15.93 -25.12
C VAL A 55 -17.71 15.05 -24.77
N PHE A 56 -17.46 14.84 -23.48
CA PHE A 56 -16.31 14.07 -23.02
C PHE A 56 -16.59 12.56 -23.08
N VAL A 57 -15.77 11.83 -23.84
CA VAL A 57 -15.83 10.38 -24.00
C VAL A 57 -14.48 9.82 -23.53
N MET A 58 -14.44 9.30 -22.31
CA MET A 58 -13.30 8.61 -21.66
C MET A 58 -12.06 9.41 -21.18
N THR A 59 -11.60 9.07 -19.97
CA THR A 59 -10.26 9.38 -19.45
C THR A 59 -9.25 8.30 -19.89
N GLY A 60 -7.99 8.68 -20.18
CA GLY A 60 -6.91 7.75 -20.59
C GLY A 60 -6.30 8.09 -21.95
N SER A 61 -5.77 7.08 -22.67
CA SER A 61 -5.09 7.24 -23.98
C SER A 61 -5.96 7.77 -25.13
N GLY A 62 -7.27 8.00 -24.88
CA GLY A 62 -8.20 8.63 -25.82
C GLY A 62 -8.65 10.03 -25.40
N MET A 63 -8.00 10.64 -24.40
CA MET A 63 -8.34 11.98 -23.93
C MET A 63 -8.01 13.04 -24.98
N SER A 64 -8.89 14.04 -25.17
CA SER A 64 -8.62 15.14 -26.09
C SER A 64 -7.53 16.08 -25.55
N PRO A 65 -6.79 16.81 -26.41
CA PRO A 65 -5.76 17.76 -25.96
C PRO A 65 -6.25 18.80 -24.95
N ALA A 66 -7.50 19.27 -25.11
CA ALA A 66 -8.14 20.18 -24.14
C ALA A 66 -8.34 19.50 -22.77
N GLY A 67 -8.77 18.23 -22.75
CA GLY A 67 -8.90 17.45 -21.52
C GLY A 67 -7.55 17.19 -20.83
N GLU A 68 -6.49 16.92 -21.61
CA GLU A 68 -5.13 16.75 -21.07
C GLU A 68 -4.61 18.04 -20.42
N ARG A 69 -4.86 19.20 -21.06
CA ARG A 69 -4.48 20.52 -20.53
C ARG A 69 -5.22 20.83 -19.22
N VAL A 70 -6.51 20.55 -19.14
CA VAL A 70 -7.30 20.65 -17.89
C VAL A 70 -6.74 19.73 -16.80
N LEU A 71 -6.43 18.48 -17.13
CA LEU A 71 -5.89 17.51 -16.18
C LEU A 71 -4.49 17.91 -15.68
N ALA A 72 -3.62 18.43 -16.55
CA ALA A 72 -2.31 18.93 -16.19
C ALA A 72 -2.42 20.13 -15.23
N MET A 73 -3.36 21.04 -15.51
CA MET A 73 -3.62 22.20 -14.65
C MET A 73 -4.18 21.79 -13.29
N HIS A 74 -5.15 20.86 -13.25
CA HIS A 74 -5.63 20.27 -11.99
C HIS A 74 -4.49 19.63 -11.20
N ARG A 75 -3.63 18.84 -11.87
CA ARG A 75 -2.48 18.20 -11.22
C ARG A 75 -1.52 19.18 -10.57
N SER A 76 -1.40 20.39 -11.13
CA SER A 76 -0.54 21.45 -10.58
C SER A 76 -1.04 22.05 -9.27
N LEU A 77 -2.33 21.90 -8.95
CA LEU A 77 -2.93 22.37 -7.68
C LEU A 77 -2.53 21.53 -6.46
N TYR A 78 -1.97 20.34 -6.69
CA TYR A 78 -1.75 19.34 -5.65
C TYR A 78 -0.32 18.81 -5.66
N ARG A 79 0.13 18.26 -4.53
CA ARG A 79 1.36 17.46 -4.53
C ARG A 79 1.07 16.13 -5.21
N GLY A 80 2.06 15.54 -5.86
CA GLY A 80 1.91 14.21 -6.46
C GLY A 80 1.40 13.14 -5.47
N SER A 81 1.75 13.27 -4.18
CA SER A 81 1.26 12.39 -3.10
C SER A 81 -0.24 12.52 -2.82
N ASP A 82 -0.83 13.70 -3.04
CA ASP A 82 -2.24 13.98 -2.75
C ASP A 82 -3.13 13.35 -3.83
N LEU A 83 -2.61 13.27 -5.05
CA LEU A 83 -3.27 12.71 -6.23
C LEU A 83 -3.01 11.21 -6.42
N ALA A 84 -1.99 10.65 -5.77
CA ALA A 84 -1.62 9.25 -5.93
C ALA A 84 -2.78 8.33 -5.54
N VAL A 85 -3.34 7.57 -6.49
CA VAL A 85 -4.32 6.50 -6.19
C VAL A 85 -3.65 5.55 -5.19
N GLY A 86 -4.27 5.39 -4.02
CA GLY A 86 -3.69 4.55 -2.97
C GLY A 86 -3.51 3.13 -3.48
N GLY A 87 -2.43 2.48 -3.05
CA GLY A 87 -2.32 1.03 -3.18
C GLY A 87 -3.29 0.33 -2.23
N ILE A 88 -3.56 -0.95 -2.48
CA ILE A 88 -4.36 -1.81 -1.58
C ILE A 88 -3.73 -1.83 -0.19
N HIS A 89 -2.40 -1.95 -0.17
CA HIS A 89 -1.58 -1.91 1.01
C HIS A 89 -0.20 -1.38 0.63
N GLY A 90 0.57 -0.96 1.62
CA GLY A 90 1.95 -0.57 1.43
C GLY A 90 2.74 -0.86 2.69
N GLY A 91 4.01 -1.18 2.50
CA GLY A 91 4.94 -1.45 3.58
C GLY A 91 6.28 -0.77 3.33
N ILE A 92 7.29 -1.23 4.04
CA ILE A 92 8.66 -0.72 3.97
C ILE A 92 9.65 -1.86 3.75
N PHE A 93 10.75 -1.55 3.09
CA PHE A 93 11.98 -2.32 3.13
C PHE A 93 13.12 -1.41 3.59
N MET A 94 13.97 -1.91 4.48
CA MET A 94 15.18 -1.21 4.90
C MET A 94 16.38 -1.75 4.15
N PHE A 95 17.07 -0.88 3.42
CA PHE A 95 18.36 -1.18 2.85
C PHE A 95 19.43 -0.40 3.63
N ARG A 96 20.20 -1.13 4.45
CA ARG A 96 21.18 -0.60 5.41
C ARG A 96 20.48 0.22 6.50
N ASP A 97 20.26 1.50 6.28
CA ASP A 97 19.57 2.45 7.17
C ASP A 97 18.57 3.35 6.41
N VAL A 98 18.40 3.08 5.12
CA VAL A 98 17.49 3.79 4.22
C VAL A 98 16.21 3.00 4.06
N PHE A 99 15.09 3.66 4.35
CA PHE A 99 13.77 3.07 4.22
C PHE A 99 13.17 3.40 2.86
N ALA A 100 12.84 2.35 2.12
CA ALA A 100 12.08 2.46 0.89
C ALA A 100 10.67 1.91 1.09
N ARG A 101 9.67 2.69 0.68
CA ARG A 101 8.28 2.25 0.64
C ARG A 101 8.11 1.25 -0.49
N ILE A 102 7.29 0.25 -0.22
CA ILE A 102 6.77 -0.70 -1.19
C ILE A 102 5.27 -0.46 -1.28
N TYR A 103 4.73 -0.36 -2.49
CA TYR A 103 3.33 -0.06 -2.74
C TYR A 103 2.72 -1.18 -3.58
N ILE A 104 1.62 -1.76 -3.11
CA ILE A 104 0.91 -2.78 -3.89
C ILE A 104 -0.24 -2.09 -4.64
N PRO A 105 -0.14 -1.94 -5.97
CA PRO A 105 -1.13 -1.21 -6.72
C PRO A 105 -2.45 -1.97 -6.76
N PHE A 106 -3.54 -1.22 -6.84
CA PHE A 106 -4.83 -1.75 -7.24
C PHE A 106 -4.92 -1.71 -8.77
N GLY A 107 -5.27 -2.83 -9.41
CA GLY A 107 -5.42 -2.88 -10.86
C GLY A 107 -6.34 -4.00 -11.31
N TYR A 108 -6.83 -3.89 -12.55
CA TYR A 108 -7.79 -4.80 -13.16
C TYR A 108 -7.15 -5.53 -14.36
N GLY A 109 -7.55 -6.79 -14.59
CA GLY A 109 -7.08 -7.59 -15.72
C GLY A 109 -5.75 -8.31 -15.46
N ARG A 110 -5.05 -8.69 -16.54
CA ARG A 110 -3.75 -9.38 -16.45
C ARG A 110 -2.65 -8.35 -16.22
N MET A 111 -2.01 -8.41 -15.06
CA MET A 111 -0.92 -7.53 -14.67
C MET A 111 0.41 -8.28 -14.62
N SER A 112 1.47 -7.67 -15.14
CA SER A 112 2.85 -8.05 -14.83
C SER A 112 3.33 -7.18 -13.67
N VAL A 113 3.87 -7.80 -12.63
CA VAL A 113 4.33 -7.10 -11.43
C VAL A 113 5.85 -7.10 -11.42
N ASN A 114 6.45 -5.91 -11.48
CA ASN A 114 7.88 -5.71 -11.30
C ASN A 114 8.12 -5.05 -9.92
N PRO A 115 8.71 -5.78 -8.94
CA PRO A 115 8.97 -5.24 -7.61
C PRO A 115 9.79 -3.93 -7.61
N PHE A 116 10.69 -3.74 -8.57
CA PHE A 116 11.54 -2.56 -8.66
C PHE A 116 10.80 -1.29 -9.11
N GLU A 117 9.64 -1.45 -9.75
CA GLU A 117 8.76 -0.33 -10.13
C GLU A 117 7.77 0.04 -9.02
N LEU A 118 7.65 -0.83 -8.01
CA LEU A 118 6.70 -0.70 -6.92
C LEU A 118 7.34 -0.25 -5.61
N THR A 119 8.49 0.42 -5.73
CA THR A 119 9.22 0.99 -4.62
C THR A 119 9.71 2.40 -4.96
N ASN A 120 9.96 3.22 -3.93
CA ASN A 120 10.49 4.58 -4.12
C ASN A 120 12.04 4.64 -4.08
N PHE A 121 12.74 3.52 -4.25
CA PHE A 121 14.19 3.55 -4.47
C PHE A 121 14.53 4.35 -5.72
N SER A 122 15.61 5.14 -5.64
CA SER A 122 16.24 5.72 -6.82
C SER A 122 16.90 4.62 -7.66
N GLN A 123 17.11 4.90 -8.95
CA GLN A 123 17.81 3.97 -9.86
C GLN A 123 19.22 3.61 -9.37
N ALA A 124 19.92 4.54 -8.72
CA ALA A 124 21.22 4.25 -8.13
C ALA A 124 21.12 3.26 -6.96
N GLN A 125 20.10 3.42 -6.09
CA GLN A 125 19.84 2.49 -4.99
C GLN A 125 19.42 1.12 -5.49
N LEU A 126 18.59 1.03 -6.53
CA LEU A 126 18.22 -0.25 -7.15
C LEU A 126 19.43 -0.98 -7.72
N ARG A 127 20.32 -0.28 -8.44
CA ARG A 127 21.59 -0.87 -8.91
C ARG A 127 22.46 -1.34 -7.75
N TRP A 128 22.53 -0.58 -6.67
CA TRP A 128 23.31 -0.96 -5.50
C TRP A 128 22.72 -2.18 -4.78
N LEU A 129 21.40 -2.21 -4.60
CA LEU A 129 20.68 -3.37 -4.07
C LEU A 129 20.94 -4.61 -4.94
N ALA A 130 20.82 -4.48 -6.26
CA ALA A 130 21.06 -5.57 -7.21
C ALA A 130 22.51 -6.10 -7.17
N SER A 131 23.49 -5.26 -6.82
CA SER A 131 24.89 -5.69 -6.64
C SER A 131 25.14 -6.49 -5.35
N ARG A 132 24.13 -6.64 -4.48
CA ARG A 132 24.24 -7.29 -3.16
C ARG A 132 23.21 -8.42 -3.05
N PRO A 133 23.57 -9.65 -3.46
CA PRO A 133 22.61 -10.76 -3.60
C PRO A 133 21.77 -11.05 -2.35
N GLN A 134 22.37 -10.97 -1.16
CA GLN A 134 21.65 -11.21 0.11
C GLN A 134 20.60 -10.14 0.40
N ASP A 135 20.94 -8.87 0.19
CA ASP A 135 20.00 -7.76 0.40
C ASP A 135 18.90 -7.76 -0.67
N LEU A 136 19.24 -8.14 -1.90
CA LEU A 136 18.27 -8.31 -2.98
C LEU A 136 17.28 -9.44 -2.68
N ALA A 137 17.76 -10.57 -2.15
CA ALA A 137 16.90 -11.67 -1.74
C ALA A 137 15.97 -11.26 -0.57
N ALA A 138 16.50 -10.53 0.43
CA ALA A 138 15.69 -9.97 1.51
C ALA A 138 14.63 -8.98 1.02
N PHE A 139 14.96 -8.15 0.02
CA PHE A 139 14.00 -7.25 -0.63
C PHE A 139 12.85 -8.03 -1.28
N HIS A 140 13.16 -9.09 -2.03
CA HIS A 140 12.12 -9.94 -2.62
C HIS A 140 11.27 -10.62 -1.56
N ASP A 141 11.87 -11.17 -0.50
CA ASP A 141 11.12 -11.77 0.60
C ASP A 141 10.14 -10.79 1.24
N GLN A 142 10.63 -9.57 1.52
CA GLN A 142 9.82 -8.51 2.12
C GLN A 142 8.72 -8.02 1.19
N PHE A 143 9.03 -7.88 -0.10
CA PHE A 143 8.04 -7.54 -1.13
C PHE A 143 6.94 -8.60 -1.18
N ILE A 144 7.30 -9.88 -1.14
CA ILE A 144 6.36 -11.00 -1.14
C ILE A 144 5.47 -11.00 0.10
N ASP A 145 6.01 -10.71 1.28
CA ASP A 145 5.22 -10.58 2.52
C ASP A 145 4.16 -9.47 2.42
N ILE A 146 4.57 -8.30 1.94
CA ILE A 146 3.68 -7.14 1.77
C ILE A 146 2.63 -7.43 0.69
N PHE A 147 3.03 -8.09 -0.40
CA PHE A 147 2.13 -8.43 -1.51
C PHE A 147 1.09 -9.48 -1.10
N ASP A 148 1.50 -10.57 -0.43
CA ASP A 148 0.57 -11.60 0.03
C ASP A 148 -0.46 -11.04 1.01
N PHE A 149 -0.02 -10.19 1.93
CA PHE A 149 -0.92 -9.49 2.85
C PHE A 149 -1.90 -8.57 2.10
N ALA A 150 -1.40 -7.78 1.14
CA ALA A 150 -2.24 -6.95 0.28
C ALA A 150 -3.25 -7.76 -0.55
N GLY A 151 -2.82 -8.89 -1.11
CA GLY A 151 -3.65 -9.76 -1.94
C GLY A 151 -4.87 -10.27 -1.17
N THR A 152 -4.64 -10.75 0.05
CA THR A 152 -5.69 -11.22 0.96
C THR A 152 -6.65 -10.09 1.37
N LEU A 153 -6.17 -8.85 1.48
CA LEU A 153 -7.01 -7.67 1.76
C LEU A 153 -7.90 -7.25 0.58
N GLY A 154 -7.30 -7.18 -0.62
CA GLY A 154 -7.84 -6.39 -1.73
C GLY A 154 -8.45 -7.18 -2.89
N ARG A 155 -8.66 -8.50 -2.76
CA ARG A 155 -9.15 -9.37 -3.84
C ARG A 155 -8.29 -9.29 -5.11
N LEU A 156 -6.97 -9.31 -4.95
CA LEU A 156 -6.08 -9.40 -6.11
C LEU A 156 -6.24 -10.80 -6.73
N GLY A 157 -6.45 -10.89 -8.05
CA GLY A 157 -6.41 -12.17 -8.78
C GLY A 157 -7.08 -13.36 -8.08
N ASN A 158 -6.27 -14.34 -7.69
CA ASN A 158 -6.70 -15.62 -7.10
C ASN A 158 -6.80 -15.61 -5.57
N TYR A 159 -6.54 -14.50 -4.89
CA TYR A 159 -6.66 -14.42 -3.44
C TYR A 159 -8.13 -14.53 -3.01
N LYS A 160 -8.42 -15.45 -2.08
CA LYS A 160 -9.76 -15.60 -1.50
C LYS A 160 -10.01 -14.49 -0.48
N MET A 161 -11.22 -13.95 -0.50
CA MET A 161 -11.62 -12.98 0.52
C MET A 161 -11.93 -13.71 1.83
N PRO A 162 -11.30 -13.31 2.95
CA PRO A 162 -11.64 -13.88 4.26
C PRO A 162 -13.08 -13.56 4.68
N ALA A 163 -13.58 -14.27 5.69
CA ALA A 163 -14.83 -13.92 6.36
C ALA A 163 -14.76 -12.49 6.93
N LYS A 164 -15.93 -11.84 7.08
CA LYS A 164 -16.04 -10.42 7.45
C LYS A 164 -15.22 -10.06 8.70
N GLU A 165 -15.32 -10.85 9.76
CA GLU A 165 -14.58 -10.61 11.01
C GLU A 165 -13.05 -10.66 10.82
N THR A 166 -12.55 -11.68 10.11
CA THR A 166 -11.15 -11.77 9.72
C THR A 166 -10.73 -10.58 8.87
N GLN A 167 -11.56 -10.17 7.91
CA GLN A 167 -11.28 -9.05 7.02
C GLN A 167 -11.18 -7.73 7.80
N GLU A 168 -12.07 -7.48 8.76
CA GLU A 168 -12.04 -6.27 9.61
C GLU A 168 -10.75 -6.21 10.44
N LEU A 169 -10.32 -7.32 11.03
CA LEU A 169 -9.05 -7.39 11.76
C LEU A 169 -7.83 -7.16 10.85
N LEU A 170 -7.83 -7.72 9.63
CA LEU A 170 -6.77 -7.48 8.66
C LEU A 170 -6.72 -6.02 8.19
N GLN A 171 -7.88 -5.36 8.03
CA GLN A 171 -7.93 -3.94 7.68
C GLN A 171 -7.33 -3.07 8.79
N LEU A 172 -7.61 -3.39 10.06
CA LEU A 172 -6.98 -2.73 11.20
C LEU A 172 -5.47 -3.00 11.25
N ALA A 173 -5.05 -4.25 10.99
CA ALA A 173 -3.63 -4.60 10.88
C ALA A 173 -2.93 -3.81 9.77
N SER A 174 -3.56 -3.70 8.59
CA SER A 174 -3.08 -2.92 7.45
C SER A 174 -2.87 -1.46 7.83
N PHE A 175 -3.88 -0.85 8.46
CA PHE A 175 -3.79 0.53 8.91
C PHE A 175 -2.58 0.77 9.83
N GLN A 176 -2.35 -0.13 10.78
CA GLN A 176 -1.22 -0.03 11.71
C GLN A 176 0.13 -0.25 11.03
N LEU A 177 0.26 -1.24 10.14
CA LEU A 177 1.49 -1.48 9.40
C LEU A 177 1.82 -0.32 8.44
N GLN A 178 0.80 0.26 7.79
CA GLN A 178 0.96 1.44 6.95
C GLN A 178 1.35 2.68 7.77
N ALA A 179 0.83 2.84 8.99
CA ALA A 179 1.24 3.90 9.90
C ALA A 179 2.72 3.74 10.31
N ALA A 180 3.16 2.51 10.60
CA ALA A 180 4.57 2.22 10.88
C ALA A 180 5.48 2.54 9.68
N ALA A 181 5.10 2.09 8.48
CA ALA A 181 5.83 2.40 7.25
C ALA A 181 5.89 3.91 6.98
N ALA A 182 4.79 4.62 7.22
CA ALA A 182 4.73 6.07 7.07
C ALA A 182 5.69 6.79 8.04
N ALA A 183 5.72 6.38 9.32
CA ALA A 183 6.60 6.92 10.34
C ALA A 183 8.10 6.70 10.00
N LEU A 184 8.46 5.56 9.41
CA LEU A 184 9.83 5.30 8.97
C LEU A 184 10.25 6.10 7.73
N SER A 185 9.29 6.55 6.93
CA SER A 185 9.56 7.21 5.66
C SER A 185 9.72 8.73 5.76
N VAL A 186 9.46 9.30 6.94
CA VAL A 186 9.60 10.74 7.19
C VAL A 186 10.87 11.04 7.96
N ALA A 187 11.36 12.28 7.90
CA ALA A 187 12.57 12.72 8.60
C ALA A 187 12.35 12.96 10.12
N PHE A 188 11.19 12.55 10.65
CA PHE A 188 10.83 12.69 12.06
C PHE A 188 11.18 11.43 12.85
N ASP A 189 10.84 11.46 14.13
CA ASP A 189 11.07 10.37 15.06
C ASP A 189 10.42 9.05 14.61
N PHE A 190 11.25 8.02 14.45
CA PHE A 190 10.86 6.70 13.97
C PHE A 190 10.32 5.78 15.07
N ARG A 191 10.41 6.18 16.35
CA ARG A 191 10.00 5.34 17.50
C ARG A 191 8.51 4.99 17.50
N GLY A 192 7.67 5.88 16.95
CA GLY A 192 6.24 5.61 16.77
C GLY A 192 5.95 4.40 15.88
N ALA A 193 6.89 4.03 14.98
CA ALA A 193 6.74 2.87 14.11
C ALA A 193 6.71 1.55 14.87
N ILE A 194 7.42 1.46 16.01
CA ILE A 194 7.49 0.22 16.80
C ILE A 194 6.09 -0.15 17.30
N GLN A 195 5.38 0.78 17.94
CA GLN A 195 4.05 0.47 18.50
C GLN A 195 3.07 0.07 17.42
N SER A 196 3.01 0.84 16.33
CA SER A 196 2.11 0.54 15.22
C SER A 196 2.42 -0.83 14.59
N CYS A 197 3.69 -1.19 14.38
CA CYS A 197 4.00 -2.49 13.78
C CYS A 197 3.69 -3.68 14.71
N LEU A 198 3.90 -3.54 16.03
CA LEU A 198 3.55 -4.58 17.00
C LEU A 198 2.03 -4.84 17.02
N ILE A 199 1.22 -3.78 17.03
CA ILE A 199 -0.24 -3.90 16.95
C ILE A 199 -0.65 -4.53 15.60
N GLY A 200 0.02 -4.16 14.50
CA GLY A 200 -0.20 -4.75 13.19
C GLY A 200 0.03 -6.26 13.16
N ALA A 201 1.14 -6.74 13.75
CA ALA A 201 1.44 -8.16 13.88
C ALA A 201 0.42 -8.89 14.78
N GLU A 202 0.05 -8.28 15.91
CA GLU A 202 -0.93 -8.83 16.86
C GLU A 202 -2.31 -9.01 16.19
N LEU A 203 -2.80 -7.96 15.52
CA LEU A 203 -4.08 -8.00 14.82
C LEU A 203 -4.07 -9.01 13.68
N SER A 204 -2.94 -9.18 12.99
CA SER A 204 -2.80 -10.20 11.95
C SER A 204 -2.96 -11.60 12.55
N LEU A 205 -2.23 -11.94 13.62
CA LEU A 205 -2.37 -13.24 14.30
C LEU A 205 -3.79 -13.48 14.82
N LYS A 206 -4.44 -12.44 15.37
CA LYS A 206 -5.84 -12.51 15.80
C LYS A 206 -6.80 -12.70 14.63
N ALA A 207 -6.54 -12.11 13.47
CA ALA A 207 -7.31 -12.36 12.26
C ALA A 207 -7.19 -13.83 11.82
N GLY A 208 -5.98 -14.39 11.90
CA GLY A 208 -5.73 -15.83 11.69
C GLY A 208 -6.57 -16.72 12.61
N LEU A 209 -6.56 -16.43 13.91
CA LEU A 209 -7.39 -17.14 14.89
C LEU A 209 -8.89 -17.00 14.60
N ALA A 210 -9.35 -15.81 14.19
CA ALA A 210 -10.74 -15.60 13.80
C ALA A 210 -11.12 -16.45 12.57
N ALA A 211 -10.21 -16.62 11.61
CA ALA A 211 -10.42 -17.48 10.45
C ALA A 211 -10.55 -18.97 10.82
N HIS A 212 -9.95 -19.39 11.93
CA HIS A 212 -10.12 -20.72 12.51
C HIS A 212 -11.36 -20.85 13.42
N GLY A 213 -12.23 -19.83 13.48
CA GLY A 213 -13.43 -19.84 14.31
C GLY A 213 -13.18 -19.66 15.81
N VAL A 214 -12.01 -19.13 16.20
CA VAL A 214 -11.72 -18.82 17.61
C VAL A 214 -12.46 -17.54 17.99
N GLU A 215 -13.37 -17.64 18.95
CA GLU A 215 -14.18 -16.52 19.47
C GLU A 215 -13.34 -15.35 20.01
N GLU A 216 -13.87 -14.12 19.90
CA GLU A 216 -13.16 -12.91 20.30
C GLU A 216 -12.65 -12.96 21.75
N LYS A 217 -13.46 -13.47 22.67
CA LYS A 217 -13.11 -13.62 24.09
C LYS A 217 -11.85 -14.46 24.28
N GLU A 218 -11.71 -15.53 23.51
CA GLU A 218 -10.54 -16.41 23.55
C GLU A 218 -9.34 -15.76 22.88
N ARG A 219 -9.53 -15.08 21.74
CA ARG A 219 -8.45 -14.31 21.08
C ARG A 219 -7.87 -13.21 21.98
N ARG A 220 -8.71 -12.57 22.80
CA ARG A 220 -8.28 -11.54 23.77
C ARG A 220 -7.39 -12.09 24.88
N LYS A 221 -7.44 -13.39 25.20
CA LYS A 221 -6.56 -14.01 26.21
C LYS A 221 -5.09 -13.96 25.82
N HIS A 222 -4.79 -13.90 24.52
CA HIS A 222 -3.43 -13.72 24.04
C HIS A 222 -2.91 -12.28 24.23
N SER A 223 -3.76 -11.31 24.63
CA SER A 223 -3.37 -9.92 24.90
C SER A 223 -2.39 -9.37 23.84
N HIS A 224 -1.21 -8.92 24.25
CA HIS A 224 -0.08 -8.47 23.42
C HIS A 224 1.02 -9.53 23.25
N ASP A 225 0.76 -10.79 23.64
CA ASP A 225 1.70 -11.92 23.52
C ASP A 225 1.61 -12.55 22.12
N LEU A 226 2.48 -12.09 21.23
CA LEU A 226 2.58 -12.57 19.86
C LEU A 226 2.97 -14.05 19.78
N ALA A 227 3.82 -14.55 20.68
CA ALA A 227 4.28 -15.93 20.67
C ALA A 227 3.14 -16.90 21.05
N SER A 228 2.35 -16.52 22.05
CA SER A 228 1.14 -17.26 22.45
C SER A 228 0.11 -17.28 21.32
N ALA A 229 -0.16 -16.13 20.69
CA ALA A 229 -1.08 -16.05 19.56
C ALA A 229 -0.61 -16.87 18.34
N ALA A 230 0.69 -16.81 18.01
CA ALA A 230 1.28 -17.60 16.92
C ALA A 230 1.20 -19.11 17.18
N THR A 231 1.48 -19.53 18.41
CA THR A 231 1.36 -20.94 18.82
C THR A 231 -0.09 -21.41 18.71
N ALA A 232 -1.05 -20.61 19.16
CA ALA A 232 -2.46 -20.95 19.03
C ALA A 232 -2.89 -21.03 17.56
N PHE A 233 -2.44 -20.10 16.72
CA PHE A 233 -2.78 -20.07 15.30
C PHE A 233 -2.21 -21.29 14.55
N SER A 234 -0.97 -21.69 14.85
CA SER A 234 -0.32 -22.84 14.20
C SER A 234 -1.11 -24.14 14.28
N LYS A 235 -1.93 -24.34 15.32
CA LYS A 235 -2.73 -25.55 15.53
C LYS A 235 -3.77 -25.79 14.43
N GLY A 236 -4.18 -24.74 13.72
CA GLY A 236 -5.12 -24.82 12.60
C GLY A 236 -4.49 -24.64 11.22
N SER A 237 -3.20 -24.33 11.12
CA SER A 237 -2.51 -23.99 9.86
C SER A 237 -1.40 -24.98 9.53
N GLN A 238 -1.57 -25.78 8.47
CA GLN A 238 -0.62 -26.85 8.13
C GLN A 238 0.75 -26.35 7.65
N THR A 239 0.79 -25.22 6.96
CA THR A 239 2.00 -24.69 6.30
C THR A 239 2.55 -23.42 6.96
N PHE A 240 2.10 -23.10 8.17
CA PHE A 240 2.54 -21.92 8.89
C PHE A 240 3.96 -22.15 9.46
N ASP A 241 4.91 -21.28 9.09
CA ASP A 241 6.30 -21.34 9.60
C ASP A 241 6.37 -20.83 11.06
N LEU A 242 5.83 -21.61 11.99
CA LEU A 242 5.77 -21.27 13.42
C LEU A 242 7.17 -21.00 13.96
N ASP A 243 8.17 -21.81 13.61
CA ASP A 243 9.53 -21.68 14.13
C ASP A 243 10.14 -20.32 13.76
N ARG A 244 9.98 -19.87 12.50
CA ARG A 244 10.46 -18.55 12.08
C ARG A 244 9.63 -17.42 12.68
N VAL A 245 8.31 -17.58 12.80
CA VAL A 245 7.47 -16.60 13.49
C VAL A 245 7.92 -16.44 14.94
N LEU A 246 8.15 -17.53 15.68
CA LEU A 246 8.63 -17.46 17.06
C LEU A 246 10.00 -16.80 17.16
N ARG A 247 10.97 -17.16 16.31
CA ARG A 247 12.28 -16.46 16.24
C ARG A 247 12.13 -14.98 15.94
N THR A 248 11.18 -14.60 15.08
CA THR A 248 10.91 -13.19 14.76
C THR A 248 10.33 -12.49 15.98
N THR A 249 9.31 -13.06 16.63
CA THR A 249 8.67 -12.46 17.81
C THR A 249 9.64 -12.25 18.98
N GLN A 250 10.63 -13.13 19.17
CA GLN A 250 11.68 -12.98 20.19
C GLN A 250 12.58 -11.77 19.96
N ARG A 251 12.70 -11.28 18.71
CA ARG A 251 13.47 -10.08 18.36
C ARG A 251 12.63 -8.81 18.43
N LEU A 252 11.31 -8.92 18.57
CA LEU A 252 10.42 -7.79 18.72
C LEU A 252 10.41 -7.32 20.19
N PRO A 253 10.46 -6.01 20.45
CA PRO A 253 10.44 -5.52 21.82
C PRO A 253 9.08 -5.77 22.47
N GLN A 254 9.07 -5.97 23.78
CA GLN A 254 7.83 -6.08 24.54
C GLN A 254 7.03 -4.77 24.46
N TYR A 255 5.76 -4.87 24.08
CA TYR A 255 4.90 -3.73 23.79
C TYR A 255 4.82 -2.72 24.95
N VAL A 256 4.69 -3.21 26.19
CA VAL A 256 4.53 -2.37 27.39
C VAL A 256 5.87 -1.75 27.83
N GLU A 257 6.94 -2.54 27.83
CA GLU A 257 8.26 -2.09 28.31
C GLU A 257 8.84 -1.01 27.38
N ASN A 258 8.70 -1.19 26.06
CA ASN A 258 9.24 -0.25 25.08
C ASN A 258 8.59 1.15 25.16
N ARG A 259 7.34 1.24 25.61
CA ARG A 259 6.62 2.53 25.73
C ARG A 259 7.20 3.45 26.78
N TYR A 260 7.84 2.89 27.80
CA TYR A 260 8.36 3.63 28.96
C TYR A 260 9.88 3.54 29.10
N SER A 261 10.56 2.80 28.21
CA SER A 261 12.01 2.65 28.24
C SER A 261 12.72 3.94 27.81
N PRO A 262 13.69 4.44 28.59
CA PRO A 262 14.57 5.53 28.16
C PRO A 262 15.53 5.08 27.05
N GLU A 263 15.86 3.78 26.99
CA GLU A 263 16.65 3.17 25.92
C GLU A 263 15.71 2.72 24.80
N GLN A 264 15.90 3.30 23.62
CA GLN A 264 15.07 3.05 22.44
C GLN A 264 15.93 2.38 21.37
N PRO A 265 15.37 1.43 20.59
CA PRO A 265 16.13 0.78 19.52
C PRO A 265 16.65 1.80 18.50
N ASP A 266 17.83 1.55 17.96
CA ASP A 266 18.37 2.37 16.88
C ASP A 266 17.54 2.23 15.60
N ARG A 267 17.82 3.10 14.62
CA ARG A 267 17.08 3.16 13.35
C ARG A 267 17.09 1.81 12.61
N MET A 268 18.21 1.10 12.60
CA MET A 268 18.32 -0.19 11.91
C MET A 268 17.52 -1.27 12.63
N ALA A 269 17.60 -1.31 13.95
CA ALA A 269 16.81 -2.21 14.78
C ALA A 269 15.31 -1.99 14.56
N VAL A 270 14.85 -0.72 14.53
CA VAL A 270 13.44 -0.43 14.22
C VAL A 270 13.06 -0.90 12.82
N GLY A 271 13.94 -0.75 11.83
CA GLY A 271 13.72 -1.29 10.49
C GLY A 271 13.48 -2.80 10.48
N HIS A 272 14.32 -3.56 11.19
CA HIS A 272 14.15 -5.00 11.32
C HIS A 272 12.89 -5.39 12.09
N ILE A 273 12.53 -4.65 13.14
CA ILE A 273 11.28 -4.85 13.89
C ILE A 273 10.06 -4.68 12.97
N VAL A 274 10.00 -3.59 12.20
CA VAL A 274 8.87 -3.32 11.29
C VAL A 274 8.81 -4.35 10.17
N MET A 275 9.94 -4.69 9.56
CA MET A 275 10.00 -5.74 8.54
C MET A 275 9.57 -7.11 9.08
N GLY A 276 9.97 -7.46 10.31
CA GLY A 276 9.53 -8.67 11.00
C GLY A 276 8.02 -8.71 11.26
N ALA A 277 7.42 -7.58 11.65
CA ALA A 277 5.97 -7.47 11.82
C ALA A 277 5.21 -7.64 10.48
N GLN A 278 5.73 -7.05 9.40
CA GLN A 278 5.17 -7.23 8.05
C GLN A 278 5.30 -8.69 7.58
N TYR A 279 6.39 -9.37 7.92
CA TYR A 279 6.54 -10.80 7.68
C TYR A 279 5.48 -11.62 8.40
N ILE A 280 5.26 -11.39 9.71
CA ILE A 280 4.23 -12.11 10.48
C ILE A 280 2.85 -11.92 9.81
N ALA A 281 2.53 -10.69 9.39
CA ALA A 281 1.28 -10.39 8.70
C ALA A 281 1.16 -11.13 7.36
N GLY A 282 2.21 -11.10 6.53
CA GLY A 282 2.27 -11.85 5.28
C GLY A 282 2.13 -13.36 5.48
N GLU A 283 2.81 -13.91 6.50
CA GLU A 283 2.77 -15.33 6.82
C GLU A 283 1.40 -15.79 7.29
N VAL A 284 0.70 -15.00 8.12
CA VAL A 284 -0.71 -15.26 8.43
C VAL A 284 -1.56 -15.22 7.18
N ALA A 285 -1.43 -14.18 6.36
CA ALA A 285 -2.26 -13.98 5.17
C ALA A 285 -2.18 -15.13 4.17
N ARG A 286 -1.01 -15.78 4.04
CA ARG A 286 -0.83 -16.98 3.21
C ARG A 286 -1.67 -18.17 3.66
N GLN A 287 -1.92 -18.31 4.95
CA GLN A 287 -2.70 -19.44 5.48
C GLN A 287 -4.22 -19.21 5.35
N LEU A 288 -4.66 -18.00 5.00
CA LEU A 288 -6.07 -17.65 4.89
C LEU A 288 -6.69 -18.02 3.53
N GLY A 289 -5.88 -18.50 2.59
CA GLY A 289 -6.33 -18.91 1.27
C GLY A 289 -5.42 -19.99 0.67
N GLU A 290 -5.76 -20.42 -0.54
CA GLU A 290 -5.00 -21.45 -1.28
C GLU A 290 -3.92 -20.83 -2.18
N PHE A 291 -3.89 -19.51 -2.30
CA PHE A 291 -3.01 -18.79 -3.20
C PHE A 291 -2.12 -17.81 -2.43
N SER A 292 -0.83 -17.82 -2.77
CA SER A 292 0.14 -16.78 -2.42
C SER A 292 1.11 -16.61 -3.58
N ILE A 293 1.64 -15.41 -3.80
CA ILE A 293 2.66 -15.25 -4.82
C ILE A 293 3.92 -16.03 -4.46
N ARG A 294 4.22 -16.21 -3.16
CA ARG A 294 5.35 -17.02 -2.71
C ARG A 294 5.29 -18.45 -3.27
N SER A 295 4.13 -19.09 -3.15
CA SER A 295 3.91 -20.45 -3.65
C SER A 295 3.79 -20.52 -5.19
N ALA A 296 3.37 -19.43 -5.83
CA ALA A 296 3.18 -19.37 -7.29
C ALA A 296 4.47 -19.05 -8.07
N MET A 297 5.54 -18.62 -7.41
CA MET A 297 6.82 -18.32 -8.07
C MET A 297 7.46 -19.59 -8.63
N THR A 298 7.98 -19.48 -9.86
CA THR A 298 8.68 -20.57 -10.57
C THR A 298 10.06 -20.07 -11.03
N PRO A 299 11.17 -20.68 -10.55
CA PRO A 299 11.22 -21.71 -9.53
C PRO A 299 10.75 -21.18 -8.16
N THR A 300 10.34 -22.09 -7.28
CA THR A 300 10.02 -21.74 -5.90
C THR A 300 11.23 -21.08 -5.25
N VAL A 301 11.04 -19.89 -4.68
CA VAL A 301 12.12 -19.13 -4.05
C VAL A 301 12.14 -19.47 -2.56
N GLU A 302 13.27 -20.02 -2.10
CA GLU A 302 13.49 -20.26 -0.69
C GLU A 302 13.57 -18.94 0.08
N ARG A 303 12.91 -18.88 1.24
CA ARG A 303 12.96 -17.71 2.11
C ARG A 303 14.31 -17.60 2.80
N VAL A 304 14.94 -16.43 2.68
CA VAL A 304 16.19 -16.09 3.38
C VAL A 304 15.99 -15.06 4.50
N TYR A 305 14.91 -14.29 4.45
CA TYR A 305 14.59 -13.22 5.40
C TYR A 305 13.09 -13.22 5.76
N PRO A 306 12.66 -12.87 6.98
CA PRO A 306 13.46 -12.48 8.16
C PRO A 306 14.04 -13.65 8.97
#